data_AF-A0A6N7P3I1-F1
#
_entry.id   AF-A0A6N7P3I1-F1
#
_cell.length_a   1.000
_cell.length_b   1.000
_cell.length_c   1.000
_cell.angle_alpha   90.00
_cell.angle_beta   90.00
_cell.angle_gamma   90.00
#
_symmetry.space_group_name_H-M   'P 1'
#
loop_
_entity.id
_entity.type
_entity.pdbx_description
1 polymer ?
#
loop_
_entity_poly.entity_id
_entity_poly.type
_entity_poly.pdbx_seq_one_letter_code
_entity_poly.pdbx_strand_id
1 'polypeptide(L)'
;MNNQYRLLAFLSCISLLITSCGKKDAELAAPAPVIAGLESEYYVVVKENIVLVPAVENSVDSLVWVVNGQRVANALQYTFQAPADPGNYSLILRAYNAGNIVQKVVQITTGRYLNWQTSANKILVIEASSKFANKTDLKWEILSAPSERYRLADTTNSKKALFTTVDRGTYKLKISSGDLIDTLLITVKQSDKILSPFIAKVFDYLPAPGQFVNELPKYNAGDTYETMMGKVNKELVGGDANTITLGGWGGYVVVGFDHTIVNVPGLRDFRIHGNAFGANANPRPNAPFGGSCEPGVVMVAYDKNKNGKPDEDEWYEIKGSGNFSAESEPWYAAAVTAKNDVRTFRTYEMTYNRPATETPDATPPTGISISNYIRWTDNQGQQGYKVKNTFHAQSYYPAWVKDEKIIYKGIRLARNGIEESGQGSYYVLYAFKYGYTDNYPNPHDNSGIDIDWAIDKNGNKVVLPGIDFVKVYNGVDQENGWLGESSTEISRGEDLHLLGTKIETIK
;
A
#
# COMPACT_ATOMS: atom_id res chain seq x y z
N MET A 1 -56.54 -87.28 -30.84
CA MET A 1 -55.78 -88.54 -30.95
C MET A 1 -54.47 -88.37 -30.20
N ASN A 2 -54.17 -89.34 -29.31
CA ASN A 2 -52.89 -89.80 -28.76
C ASN A 2 -51.78 -88.80 -28.40
N ASN A 3 -51.37 -88.71 -27.13
CA ASN A 3 -50.50 -89.62 -26.37
C ASN A 3 -49.00 -89.58 -26.75
N GLN A 4 -48.23 -89.06 -25.78
CA GLN A 4 -47.05 -89.66 -25.15
C GLN A 4 -45.64 -89.59 -25.78
N TYR A 5 -44.69 -89.55 -24.82
CA TYR A 5 -43.27 -89.93 -24.83
C TYR A 5 -42.25 -88.82 -25.18
N ARG A 6 -41.04 -88.72 -24.62
CA ARG A 6 -40.35 -89.04 -23.35
C ARG A 6 -38.88 -88.62 -23.61
N LEU A 7 -38.19 -88.10 -22.58
CA LEU A 7 -36.73 -88.07 -22.33
C LEU A 7 -35.73 -87.19 -23.14
N LEU A 8 -35.08 -86.29 -22.38
CA LEU A 8 -33.65 -85.88 -22.27
C LEU A 8 -32.72 -85.82 -23.51
N ALA A 9 -32.11 -84.65 -23.76
CA ALA A 9 -30.76 -84.23 -23.29
C ALA A 9 -30.21 -83.00 -24.09
N PHE A 10 -29.60 -82.04 -23.37
CA PHE A 10 -28.58 -81.01 -23.72
C PHE A 10 -28.31 -80.61 -25.20
N LEU A 11 -28.11 -79.34 -25.60
CA LEU A 11 -27.25 -78.28 -25.04
C LEU A 11 -27.52 -76.95 -25.80
N SER A 12 -27.34 -75.82 -25.11
CA SER A 12 -26.96 -74.47 -25.58
C SER A 12 -27.75 -73.76 -26.68
N CYS A 13 -28.45 -72.68 -26.29
CA CYS A 13 -28.20 -71.34 -26.83
C CYS A 13 -28.88 -70.29 -25.94
N ILE A 14 -28.05 -69.47 -25.30
CA ILE A 14 -28.44 -68.31 -24.50
C ILE A 14 -29.02 -67.24 -25.44
N SER A 15 -30.23 -66.79 -25.16
CA SER A 15 -30.80 -65.54 -25.69
C SER A 15 -31.20 -64.69 -24.49
N LEU A 16 -30.68 -63.47 -24.47
CA LEU A 16 -30.81 -62.47 -23.42
C LEU A 16 -32.27 -62.17 -23.06
N LEU A 17 -32.60 -62.32 -21.78
CA LEU A 17 -33.64 -61.53 -21.13
C LEU A 17 -32.94 -60.63 -20.11
N ILE A 18 -32.76 -59.37 -20.50
CA ILE A 18 -32.26 -58.32 -19.62
C ILE A 18 -33.38 -57.97 -18.66
N THR A 19 -33.44 -58.66 -17.53
CA THR A 19 -34.25 -58.25 -16.38
C THR A 19 -33.54 -57.08 -15.70
N SER A 20 -34.15 -55.90 -15.82
CA SER A 20 -33.85 -54.71 -15.02
C SER A 20 -34.08 -55.01 -13.54
N CYS A 21 -33.03 -55.49 -12.86
CA CYS A 21 -32.92 -55.37 -11.42
C CYS A 21 -32.38 -53.97 -11.12
N GLY A 22 -33.23 -53.11 -10.56
CA GLY A 22 -32.83 -51.78 -10.10
C GLY A 22 -31.67 -51.87 -9.12
N LYS A 23 -30.47 -51.59 -9.61
CA LYS A 23 -29.37 -51.14 -8.75
C LYS A 23 -29.84 -49.81 -8.17
N LYS A 24 -29.96 -49.71 -6.85
CA LYS A 24 -29.88 -48.41 -6.20
C LYS A 24 -28.54 -47.84 -6.63
N ASP A 25 -28.56 -46.85 -7.51
CA ASP A 25 -27.38 -46.08 -7.85
C ASP A 25 -26.75 -45.62 -6.52
N ALA A 26 -25.46 -45.90 -6.35
CA ALA A 26 -24.73 -45.39 -5.21
C ALA A 26 -24.76 -43.87 -5.32
N GLU A 27 -25.56 -43.22 -4.48
CA GLU A 27 -25.66 -41.78 -4.38
C GLU A 27 -24.24 -41.24 -4.18
N LEU A 28 -23.73 -40.50 -5.17
CA LEU A 28 -22.40 -39.91 -5.10
C LEU A 28 -22.35 -39.02 -3.86
N ALA A 29 -21.46 -39.33 -2.92
CA ALA A 29 -21.34 -38.58 -1.67
C ALA A 29 -21.12 -37.10 -2.00
N ALA A 30 -21.94 -36.24 -1.41
CA ALA A 30 -21.79 -34.80 -1.59
C ALA A 30 -20.42 -34.36 -1.05
N PRO A 31 -19.77 -33.35 -1.64
CA PRO A 31 -18.56 -32.79 -1.05
C PRO A 31 -18.85 -32.27 0.36
N ALA A 32 -17.94 -32.48 1.31
CA ALA A 32 -18.13 -32.07 2.70
C ALA A 32 -18.39 -30.55 2.80
N PRO A 33 -19.32 -30.07 3.66
CA PRO A 33 -19.61 -28.65 3.79
C PRO A 33 -18.36 -27.84 4.19
N VAL A 34 -18.11 -26.73 3.51
CA VAL A 34 -17.07 -25.76 3.86
C VAL A 34 -17.73 -24.59 4.59
N ILE A 35 -17.38 -24.44 5.87
CA ILE A 35 -17.88 -23.37 6.74
C ILE A 35 -16.88 -22.22 6.76
N ALA A 36 -17.29 -21.06 6.25
CA ALA A 36 -16.57 -19.80 6.31
C ALA A 36 -17.39 -18.74 7.07
N GLY A 37 -16.86 -17.52 7.20
CA GLY A 37 -17.59 -16.38 7.79
C GLY A 37 -17.76 -16.39 9.31
N LEU A 38 -17.30 -17.44 10.01
CA LEU A 38 -17.23 -17.46 11.48
C LEU A 38 -15.78 -17.36 11.98
N GLU A 39 -15.57 -16.43 12.90
CA GLU A 39 -14.32 -16.28 13.63
C GLU A 39 -14.15 -17.40 14.66
N SER A 40 -12.91 -17.71 15.05
CA SER A 40 -12.63 -18.72 16.08
C SER A 40 -13.01 -18.25 17.48
N GLU A 41 -13.09 -16.93 17.70
CA GLU A 41 -13.41 -16.34 19.00
C GLU A 41 -14.30 -15.09 18.85
N TYR A 42 -15.19 -14.86 19.81
CA TYR A 42 -16.03 -13.67 19.93
C TYR A 42 -16.04 -13.16 21.37
N TYR A 43 -16.26 -11.86 21.53
CA TYR A 43 -16.42 -11.24 22.83
C TYR A 43 -17.71 -10.43 22.88
N VAL A 44 -18.48 -10.58 23.96
CA VAL A 44 -19.82 -9.98 24.08
C VAL A 44 -19.94 -9.25 25.42
N VAL A 45 -20.45 -8.02 25.42
CA VAL A 45 -20.75 -7.34 26.69
C VAL A 45 -21.81 -8.14 27.42
N VAL A 46 -21.67 -8.30 28.73
CA VAL A 46 -22.73 -8.90 29.56
C VAL A 46 -24.09 -8.24 29.26
N LYS A 47 -25.13 -9.06 29.11
CA LYS A 47 -26.51 -8.66 28.74
C LYS A 47 -26.71 -8.16 27.30
N GLU A 48 -25.69 -8.17 26.44
CA GLU A 48 -25.84 -7.91 25.00
C GLU A 48 -25.95 -9.19 24.16
N ASN A 49 -26.25 -9.03 22.87
CA ASN A 49 -26.44 -10.13 21.94
C ASN A 49 -25.46 -10.04 20.76
N ILE A 50 -25.06 -11.19 20.21
CA ILE A 50 -24.33 -11.27 18.94
C ILE A 50 -25.05 -12.21 17.98
N VAL A 51 -25.20 -11.77 16.72
CA VAL A 51 -25.75 -12.59 15.63
C VAL A 51 -24.60 -13.22 14.85
N LEU A 52 -24.63 -14.54 14.72
CA LEU A 52 -23.62 -15.34 14.05
C LEU A 52 -24.20 -15.90 12.76
N VAL A 53 -23.60 -15.52 11.64
CA VAL A 53 -24.04 -15.89 10.28
C VAL A 53 -22.85 -16.54 9.56
N PRO A 54 -22.81 -17.87 9.42
CA PRO A 54 -21.79 -18.56 8.66
C PRO A 54 -22.05 -18.40 7.15
N ALA A 55 -20.98 -18.36 6.37
CA ALA A 55 -21.04 -18.61 4.94
C ALA A 55 -20.82 -20.11 4.70
N VAL A 56 -21.63 -20.73 3.85
CA VAL A 56 -21.44 -22.12 3.44
C VAL A 56 -21.22 -22.15 1.93
N GLU A 57 -20.04 -22.59 1.51
CA GLU A 57 -19.60 -22.46 0.11
C GLU A 57 -20.22 -23.52 -0.82
N ASN A 58 -20.75 -24.61 -0.26
CA ASN A 58 -21.36 -25.73 -0.97
C ASN A 58 -22.64 -26.25 -0.26
N SER A 59 -23.28 -27.27 -0.83
CA SER A 59 -24.58 -27.77 -0.38
C SER A 59 -24.58 -28.23 1.09
N VAL A 60 -25.52 -27.71 1.87
CA VAL A 60 -25.78 -28.07 3.27
C VAL A 60 -27.27 -28.32 3.49
N ASP A 61 -27.60 -29.42 4.16
CA ASP A 61 -28.99 -29.81 4.45
C ASP A 61 -29.48 -29.17 5.76
N SER A 62 -28.58 -29.01 6.75
CA SER A 62 -28.90 -28.45 8.06
C SER A 62 -27.69 -27.86 8.77
N LEU A 63 -27.93 -26.78 9.53
CA LEU A 63 -26.96 -26.15 10.43
C LEU A 63 -27.47 -26.21 11.87
N VAL A 64 -26.73 -26.90 12.74
CA VAL A 64 -27.08 -27.06 14.16
C VAL A 64 -26.06 -26.37 15.05
N TRP A 65 -26.56 -25.55 15.97
CA TRP A 65 -25.76 -24.76 16.90
C TRP A 65 -25.79 -25.39 18.30
N VAL A 66 -24.63 -25.52 18.93
CA VAL A 66 -24.47 -26.14 20.25
C VAL A 66 -23.61 -25.23 21.13
N VAL A 67 -24.13 -24.78 22.28
CA VAL A 67 -23.37 -23.96 23.26
C VAL A 67 -23.13 -24.81 24.50
N ASN A 68 -21.88 -24.94 24.94
CA ASN A 68 -21.47 -25.73 26.10
C ASN A 68 -22.07 -27.14 26.12
N GLY A 69 -22.12 -27.77 24.94
CA GLY A 69 -22.67 -29.12 24.76
C GLY A 69 -24.19 -29.21 24.61
N GLN A 70 -24.94 -28.11 24.77
CA GLN A 70 -26.39 -28.08 24.60
C GLN A 70 -26.80 -27.54 23.23
N ARG A 71 -27.68 -28.25 22.52
CA ARG A 71 -28.24 -27.77 21.25
C ARG A 71 -29.12 -26.55 21.51
N VAL A 72 -28.78 -25.42 20.90
CA VAL A 72 -29.46 -24.14 21.08
C VAL A 72 -30.26 -23.69 19.85
N ALA A 73 -29.90 -24.14 18.64
CA ALA A 73 -30.63 -23.79 17.43
C ALA A 73 -30.44 -24.81 16.28
N ASN A 74 -31.35 -24.76 15.31
CA ASN A 74 -31.23 -25.39 13.99
C ASN A 74 -31.70 -24.37 12.93
N ALA A 75 -30.77 -23.55 12.43
CA ALA A 75 -31.07 -22.38 11.63
C ALA A 75 -29.82 -21.90 10.89
N LEU A 76 -30.02 -21.11 9.83
CA LEU A 76 -28.91 -20.52 9.06
C LEU A 76 -28.08 -19.52 9.86
N GLN A 77 -28.64 -18.94 10.92
CA GLN A 77 -27.95 -18.02 11.82
C GLN A 77 -28.33 -18.32 13.27
N TYR A 78 -27.51 -17.87 14.22
CA TYR A 78 -27.78 -18.00 15.65
C TYR A 78 -27.47 -16.70 16.39
N THR A 79 -28.37 -16.30 17.29
CA THR A 79 -28.15 -15.15 18.19
C THR A 79 -27.77 -15.65 19.57
N PHE A 80 -26.51 -15.43 19.96
CA PHE A 80 -26.07 -15.69 21.33
C PHE A 80 -26.42 -14.49 22.22
N GLN A 81 -27.02 -14.75 23.38
CA GLN A 81 -27.34 -13.73 24.39
C GLN A 81 -26.39 -13.87 25.58
N ALA A 82 -25.59 -12.85 25.84
CA ALA A 82 -24.61 -12.87 26.91
C ALA A 82 -25.26 -12.76 28.30
N PRO A 83 -24.90 -13.63 29.26
CA PRO A 83 -25.40 -13.53 30.62
C PRO A 83 -24.93 -12.26 31.35
N ALA A 84 -25.50 -12.00 32.53
CA ALA A 84 -25.18 -10.83 33.34
C ALA A 84 -23.76 -10.87 33.95
N ASP A 85 -23.24 -12.08 34.14
CA ASP A 85 -21.91 -12.32 34.68
C ASP A 85 -20.93 -12.69 33.56
N PRO A 86 -19.67 -12.21 33.64
CA PRO A 86 -18.60 -12.61 32.74
C PRO A 86 -18.37 -14.13 32.74
N GLY A 87 -18.04 -14.71 31.59
CA GLY A 87 -17.82 -16.15 31.44
C GLY A 87 -17.32 -16.54 30.05
N ASN A 88 -16.89 -17.79 29.90
CA ASN A 88 -16.45 -18.37 28.63
C ASN A 88 -17.45 -19.45 28.17
N TYR A 89 -17.73 -19.50 26.87
CA TYR A 89 -18.67 -20.42 26.26
C TYR A 89 -18.07 -21.04 24.99
N SER A 90 -18.18 -22.35 24.84
CA SER A 90 -17.82 -23.05 23.61
C SER A 90 -19.05 -23.21 22.73
N LEU A 91 -19.07 -22.53 21.59
CA LEU A 91 -20.06 -22.68 20.54
C LEU A 91 -19.52 -23.63 19.46
N ILE A 92 -20.33 -24.60 19.06
CA ILE A 92 -20.04 -25.52 17.96
C ILE A 92 -21.14 -25.36 16.92
N LEU A 93 -20.77 -24.96 15.70
CA LEU A 93 -21.61 -25.05 14.52
C LEU A 93 -21.36 -26.41 13.85
N ARG A 94 -22.41 -27.20 13.65
CA ARG A 94 -22.36 -28.46 12.91
C ARG A 94 -23.12 -28.30 11.60
N ALA A 95 -22.43 -28.52 10.47
CA ALA A 95 -23.02 -28.56 9.15
C ALA A 95 -23.18 -30.00 8.66
N TYR A 96 -24.36 -30.31 8.17
CA TYR A 96 -24.74 -31.65 7.71
C TYR A 96 -25.02 -31.61 6.21
N ASN A 97 -24.52 -32.60 5.48
CA ASN A 97 -25.06 -32.97 4.17
C ASN A 97 -25.00 -34.49 3.98
N ALA A 98 -25.50 -34.97 2.83
CA ALA A 98 -25.47 -36.38 2.47
C ALA A 98 -24.06 -36.99 2.62
N GLY A 99 -23.85 -37.72 3.73
CA GLY A 99 -22.62 -38.44 4.04
C GLY A 99 -21.59 -37.70 4.91
N ASN A 100 -21.77 -36.41 5.24
CA ASN A 100 -20.77 -35.65 6.00
C ASN A 100 -21.35 -34.88 7.20
N ILE A 101 -20.50 -34.73 8.22
CA ILE A 101 -20.70 -33.81 9.34
C ILE A 101 -19.42 -33.02 9.53
N VAL A 102 -19.48 -31.71 9.31
CA VAL A 102 -18.35 -30.80 9.53
C VAL A 102 -18.66 -29.91 10.74
N GLN A 103 -17.64 -29.65 11.56
CA GLN A 103 -17.78 -28.84 12.77
C GLN A 103 -16.84 -27.64 12.73
N LYS A 104 -17.36 -26.48 13.15
CA LYS A 104 -16.56 -25.30 13.48
C LYS A 104 -16.74 -25.00 14.96
N VAL A 105 -15.63 -24.99 15.69
CA VAL A 105 -15.60 -24.59 17.09
C VAL A 105 -15.29 -23.11 17.18
N VAL A 106 -16.01 -22.42 18.06
CA VAL A 106 -15.96 -20.99 18.30
C VAL A 106 -15.96 -20.77 19.82
N GLN A 107 -15.06 -19.94 20.35
CA GLN A 107 -15.09 -19.51 21.75
C GLN A 107 -15.85 -18.18 21.88
N ILE A 108 -16.66 -18.02 22.92
CA ILE A 108 -17.32 -16.75 23.24
C ILE A 108 -16.95 -16.36 24.66
N THR A 109 -16.37 -15.18 24.85
CA THR A 109 -16.04 -14.62 26.18
C THR A 109 -16.96 -13.44 26.49
N THR A 110 -17.68 -13.47 27.61
CA THR A 110 -18.50 -12.35 28.07
C THR A 110 -17.79 -11.54 29.12
N GLY A 111 -17.97 -10.21 29.13
CA GLY A 111 -17.43 -9.36 30.18
C GLY A 111 -17.96 -7.93 30.17
N ARG A 112 -17.41 -7.07 31.04
CA ARG A 112 -17.82 -5.67 31.20
C ARG A 112 -16.83 -4.78 30.45
N TYR A 113 -17.00 -4.68 29.13
CA TYR A 113 -16.10 -3.95 28.23
C TYR A 113 -16.88 -2.90 27.44
N LEU A 114 -16.19 -1.85 26.99
CA LEU A 114 -16.69 -1.02 25.90
C LEU A 114 -16.37 -1.72 24.58
N ASN A 115 -17.41 -2.17 23.88
CA ASN A 115 -17.27 -2.93 22.64
C ASN A 115 -17.27 -1.99 21.42
N TRP A 116 -16.25 -2.17 20.58
CA TRP A 116 -16.14 -1.52 19.27
C TRP A 116 -16.05 -2.60 18.19
N GLN A 117 -16.54 -2.28 16.99
CA GLN A 117 -16.41 -3.13 15.82
C GLN A 117 -15.83 -2.33 14.66
N THR A 118 -14.91 -2.96 13.91
CA THR A 118 -14.36 -2.42 12.67
C THR A 118 -13.97 -3.56 11.73
N SER A 119 -13.50 -3.23 10.54
CA SER A 119 -12.86 -4.16 9.60
C SER A 119 -11.34 -3.97 9.59
N ALA A 120 -10.59 -4.97 9.13
CA ALA A 120 -9.16 -4.84 8.84
C ALA A 120 -8.89 -3.70 7.83
N ASN A 121 -7.67 -3.14 7.88
CA ASN A 121 -7.16 -2.05 7.03
C ASN A 121 -8.06 -0.80 7.02
N LYS A 122 -8.66 -0.48 8.16
CA LYS A 122 -9.52 0.69 8.34
C LYS A 122 -9.23 1.36 9.68
N ILE A 123 -9.00 2.67 9.63
CA ILE A 123 -8.78 3.48 10.84
C ILE A 123 -10.09 3.58 11.64
N LEU A 124 -10.05 3.05 12.87
CA LEU A 124 -11.07 3.22 13.88
C LEU A 124 -10.66 4.35 14.83
N VAL A 125 -11.48 5.38 14.93
CA VAL A 125 -11.35 6.44 15.95
C VAL A 125 -12.07 5.98 17.20
N ILE A 126 -11.34 5.85 18.31
CA ILE A 126 -11.86 5.42 19.60
C ILE A 126 -11.90 6.62 20.53
N GLU A 127 -13.05 6.89 21.14
CA GLU A 127 -13.21 7.99 22.09
C GLU A 127 -13.19 7.48 23.53
N ALA A 128 -12.49 8.22 24.39
CA ALA A 128 -12.52 7.99 25.83
C ALA A 128 -13.94 8.19 26.36
N SER A 129 -14.36 7.35 27.31
CA SER A 129 -15.67 7.50 27.95
C SER A 129 -15.76 8.82 28.74
N SER A 130 -16.98 9.27 29.01
CA SER A 130 -17.25 10.57 29.66
C SER A 130 -16.58 10.74 31.04
N LYS A 131 -16.23 9.65 31.72
CA LYS A 131 -15.50 9.70 33.01
C LYS A 131 -14.10 10.31 32.88
N PHE A 132 -13.52 10.33 31.68
CA PHE A 132 -12.24 10.94 31.38
C PHE A 132 -12.35 12.40 30.91
N ALA A 133 -13.54 13.01 30.89
CA ALA A 133 -13.76 14.34 30.31
C ALA A 133 -12.86 15.44 30.91
N ASN A 134 -12.53 15.34 32.20
CA ASN A 134 -11.71 16.33 32.92
C ASN A 134 -10.25 15.87 33.10
N LYS A 135 -9.81 14.83 32.40
CA LYS A 135 -8.46 14.27 32.49
C LYS A 135 -7.59 14.76 31.34
N THR A 136 -6.31 15.00 31.65
CA THR A 136 -5.31 15.51 30.70
C THR A 136 -4.11 14.58 30.53
N ASP A 137 -3.98 13.57 31.40
CA ASP A 137 -2.88 12.61 31.50
C ASP A 137 -3.28 11.22 30.97
N LEU A 138 -4.08 11.19 29.90
CA LEU A 138 -4.62 9.96 29.33
C LEU A 138 -3.54 9.11 28.66
N LYS A 139 -3.58 7.81 28.92
CA LYS A 139 -2.70 6.81 28.30
C LYS A 139 -3.51 5.68 27.70
N TRP A 140 -3.26 5.40 26.42
CA TRP A 140 -3.85 4.29 25.69
C TRP A 140 -2.82 3.17 25.47
N GLU A 141 -3.22 1.93 25.71
CA GLU A 141 -2.33 0.76 25.63
C GLU A 141 -3.07 -0.43 25.02
N ILE A 142 -2.36 -1.26 24.23
CA ILE A 142 -2.83 -2.57 23.81
C ILE A 142 -2.42 -3.57 24.89
N LEU A 143 -3.40 -4.25 25.48
CA LEU A 143 -3.20 -5.28 26.50
C LEU A 143 -3.04 -6.67 25.88
N SER A 144 -3.72 -6.92 24.77
CA SER A 144 -3.68 -8.19 24.05
C SER A 144 -4.12 -7.95 22.61
N ALA A 145 -3.43 -8.61 21.69
CA ALA A 145 -3.70 -8.56 20.26
C ALA A 145 -3.50 -9.97 19.67
N PRO A 146 -4.26 -10.34 18.62
CA PRO A 146 -4.08 -11.61 17.90
C PRO A 146 -2.79 -11.63 17.07
N SER A 147 -2.21 -10.47 16.73
CA SER A 147 -0.93 -10.35 16.04
C SER A 147 -0.24 -9.04 16.42
N GLU A 148 0.97 -8.82 15.91
CA GLU A 148 1.73 -7.57 16.04
C GLU A 148 1.49 -6.60 14.86
N ARG A 149 0.67 -6.97 13.87
CA ARG A 149 0.39 -6.16 12.67
C ARG A 149 -0.74 -5.16 12.90
N TYR A 150 -0.54 -4.28 13.87
CA TYR A 150 -1.50 -3.24 14.22
C TYR A 150 -0.78 -1.93 14.55
N ARG A 151 -1.56 -0.86 14.58
CA ARG A 151 -1.13 0.44 15.08
C ARG A 151 -2.14 1.03 16.04
N LEU A 152 -1.60 1.64 17.09
CA LEU A 152 -2.33 2.56 17.95
C LEU A 152 -1.60 3.91 17.93
N ALA A 153 -2.27 4.94 17.44
CA ALA A 153 -1.77 6.31 17.35
C ALA A 153 -2.58 7.26 18.25
N ASP A 154 -2.05 8.45 18.48
CA ASP A 154 -2.58 9.46 19.41
C ASP A 154 -2.75 8.93 20.85
N THR A 155 -1.77 8.18 21.36
CA THR A 155 -1.89 7.42 22.61
C THR A 155 -1.68 8.22 23.89
N THR A 156 -1.21 9.47 23.80
CA THR A 156 -0.76 10.25 24.97
C THR A 156 -1.49 11.57 25.04
N ASN A 157 -2.08 11.86 26.21
CA ASN A 157 -2.80 13.11 26.52
C ASN A 157 -3.95 13.43 25.53
N SER A 158 -4.45 12.42 24.83
CA SER A 158 -5.56 12.53 23.89
C SER A 158 -6.79 11.80 24.39
N LYS A 159 -7.94 12.44 24.21
CA LYS A 159 -9.26 11.83 24.43
C LYS A 159 -9.67 10.88 23.31
N LYS A 160 -8.89 10.83 22.22
CA LYS A 160 -9.10 9.91 21.10
C LYS A 160 -7.85 9.09 20.85
N ALA A 161 -8.02 7.83 20.48
CA ALA A 161 -6.95 7.03 19.91
C ALA A 161 -7.35 6.56 18.51
N LEU A 162 -6.37 6.40 17.64
CA LEU A 162 -6.55 5.89 16.28
C LEU A 162 -6.02 4.47 16.23
N PHE A 163 -6.91 3.50 16.01
CA PHE A 163 -6.56 2.08 15.92
C PHE A 163 -6.72 1.59 14.48
N THR A 164 -5.75 0.82 13.99
CA THR A 164 -5.88 0.09 12.72
C THR A 164 -5.05 -1.19 12.76
N THR A 165 -5.39 -2.16 11.93
CA THR A 165 -4.70 -3.45 11.88
C THR A 165 -4.95 -4.20 10.58
N VAL A 166 -4.00 -5.06 10.22
CA VAL A 166 -4.10 -6.00 9.10
C VAL A 166 -4.90 -7.25 9.50
N ASP A 167 -4.76 -7.68 10.75
CA ASP A 167 -5.28 -8.98 11.20
C ASP A 167 -6.63 -8.85 11.92
N ARG A 168 -7.55 -9.72 11.50
CA ARG A 168 -8.82 -9.95 12.20
C ARG A 168 -8.61 -10.54 13.59
N GLY A 169 -9.65 -10.46 14.40
CA GLY A 169 -9.66 -11.01 15.75
C GLY A 169 -10.06 -9.94 16.76
N THR A 170 -9.73 -10.18 18.03
CA THR A 170 -10.10 -9.26 19.11
C THR A 170 -8.88 -8.63 19.74
N TYR A 171 -8.87 -7.31 19.75
CA TYR A 171 -7.86 -6.50 20.41
C TYR A 171 -8.42 -5.98 21.72
N LYS A 172 -7.67 -6.13 22.80
CA LYS A 172 -8.02 -5.62 24.12
C LYS A 172 -7.17 -4.39 24.42
N LEU A 173 -7.83 -3.26 24.61
CA LEU A 173 -7.18 -1.99 24.90
C LEU A 173 -7.47 -1.54 26.33
N LYS A 174 -6.55 -0.74 26.87
CA LYS A 174 -6.72 0.00 28.11
C LYS A 174 -6.64 1.48 27.81
N ILE A 175 -7.52 2.26 28.44
CA ILE A 175 -7.30 3.69 28.65
C ILE A 175 -7.20 3.94 30.14
N SER A 176 -6.25 4.78 30.56
CA SER A 176 -6.05 5.12 31.97
C SER A 176 -5.67 6.58 32.23
N SER A 177 -6.00 7.07 33.43
CA SER A 177 -5.56 8.34 34.03
C SER A 177 -5.52 8.15 35.56
N GLY A 178 -4.33 8.05 36.12
CA GLY A 178 -4.15 7.55 37.50
C GLY A 178 -4.82 6.17 37.70
N ASP A 179 -5.63 6.06 38.74
CA ASP A 179 -6.39 4.83 39.06
C ASP A 179 -7.64 4.61 38.21
N LEU A 180 -8.02 5.61 37.39
CA LEU A 180 -9.19 5.52 36.53
C LEU A 180 -8.85 4.71 35.28
N ILE A 181 -9.53 3.58 35.07
CA ILE A 181 -9.25 2.64 33.97
C ILE A 181 -10.55 2.28 33.25
N ASP A 182 -10.53 2.28 31.92
CA ASP A 182 -11.48 1.51 31.10
C ASP A 182 -10.73 0.44 30.30
N THR A 183 -11.38 -0.71 30.14
CA THR A 183 -10.95 -1.75 29.22
C THR A 183 -11.90 -1.80 28.05
N LEU A 184 -11.36 -1.75 26.84
CA LEU A 184 -12.10 -1.80 25.59
C LEU A 184 -11.79 -3.10 24.86
N LEU A 185 -12.78 -3.61 24.14
CA LEU A 185 -12.60 -4.70 23.18
C LEU A 185 -12.95 -4.20 21.80
N ILE A 186 -12.05 -4.43 20.85
CA ILE A 186 -12.26 -4.14 19.44
C ILE A 186 -12.34 -5.47 18.72
N THR A 187 -13.51 -5.79 18.20
CA THR A 187 -13.69 -6.93 17.28
C THR A 187 -13.41 -6.46 15.86
N VAL A 188 -12.35 -6.99 15.26
CA VAL A 188 -11.94 -6.69 13.88
C VAL A 188 -12.39 -7.84 12.99
N LYS A 189 -13.25 -7.51 12.03
CA LYS A 189 -13.77 -8.46 11.04
C LYS A 189 -12.97 -8.38 9.73
N GLN A 190 -13.19 -9.35 8.86
CA GLN A 190 -12.79 -9.26 7.47
C GLN A 190 -13.38 -7.99 6.83
N SER A 191 -12.65 -7.37 5.89
CA SER A 191 -13.18 -6.31 5.04
C SER A 191 -14.36 -6.82 4.19
N ASP A 192 -15.41 -6.00 4.05
CA ASP A 192 -16.58 -6.32 3.22
C ASP A 192 -16.25 -6.39 1.71
N LYS A 193 -15.10 -5.82 1.33
CA LYS A 193 -14.56 -5.88 -0.04
C LYS A 193 -13.21 -6.59 -0.06
N ILE A 194 -12.93 -7.27 -1.16
CA ILE A 194 -11.60 -7.80 -1.46
C ILE A 194 -10.67 -6.62 -1.67
N LEU A 195 -9.59 -6.54 -0.89
CA LEU A 195 -8.61 -5.47 -0.95
C LEU A 195 -7.58 -5.77 -2.03
N SER A 196 -7.29 -4.79 -2.88
CA SER A 196 -6.16 -4.85 -3.81
C SER A 196 -4.88 -4.44 -3.08
N PRO A 197 -3.77 -5.18 -3.17
CA PRO A 197 -2.49 -4.73 -2.65
C PRO A 197 -1.86 -3.60 -3.48
N PHE A 198 -2.49 -3.16 -4.57
CA PHE A 198 -1.91 -2.20 -5.52
C PHE A 198 -2.59 -0.84 -5.48
N ILE A 199 -1.93 0.16 -6.07
CA ILE A 199 -2.51 1.50 -6.32
C ILE A 199 -3.89 1.33 -6.94
N ALA A 200 -4.88 1.98 -6.34
CA ALA A 200 -6.27 1.92 -6.77
C ALA A 200 -6.66 3.12 -7.64
N LYS A 201 -6.01 4.26 -7.46
CA LYS A 201 -6.36 5.50 -8.16
C LYS A 201 -5.22 6.50 -8.21
N VAL A 202 -5.17 7.27 -9.30
CA VAL A 202 -4.37 8.49 -9.42
C VAL A 202 -5.26 9.71 -9.21
N PHE A 203 -4.84 10.60 -8.31
CA PHE A 203 -5.57 11.80 -7.92
C PHE A 203 -5.05 13.07 -8.57
N ASP A 204 -3.74 13.17 -8.78
CA ASP A 204 -3.12 14.30 -9.44
C ASP A 204 -1.78 13.89 -10.09
N TYR A 205 -1.38 14.61 -11.13
CA TYR A 205 -0.12 14.41 -11.84
C TYR A 205 0.27 15.69 -12.57
N LEU A 206 1.49 16.15 -12.29
CA LEU A 206 2.10 17.27 -13.00
C LEU A 206 3.62 17.05 -13.04
N PRO A 207 4.17 16.59 -14.16
CA PRO A 207 5.61 16.39 -14.28
C PRO A 207 6.31 17.72 -14.50
N ALA A 208 7.51 17.87 -13.96
CA ALA A 208 8.38 19.00 -14.27
C ALA A 208 9.00 18.78 -15.66
N PRO A 209 9.54 19.82 -16.30
CA PRO A 209 10.14 19.65 -17.62
C PRO A 209 11.25 18.60 -17.62
N GLY A 210 11.24 17.71 -18.61
CA GLY A 210 12.19 16.59 -18.72
C GLY A 210 12.09 15.82 -20.03
N GLN A 211 13.09 15.00 -20.32
CA GLN A 211 13.30 14.33 -21.60
C GLN A 211 12.30 13.21 -21.92
N PHE A 212 11.55 12.73 -20.93
CA PHE A 212 10.47 11.75 -21.13
C PHE A 212 9.08 12.37 -21.02
N VAL A 213 8.98 13.66 -20.68
CA VAL A 213 7.71 14.37 -20.65
C VAL A 213 7.11 14.35 -22.05
N ASN A 214 5.79 14.15 -22.12
CA ASN A 214 5.01 13.92 -23.34
C ASN A 214 5.24 12.57 -24.04
N GLU A 215 6.10 11.69 -23.51
CA GLU A 215 6.27 10.31 -23.98
C GLU A 215 5.80 9.27 -22.95
N LEU A 216 5.99 9.54 -21.65
CA LEU A 216 5.67 8.61 -20.55
C LEU A 216 4.77 9.25 -19.46
N PRO A 217 3.44 9.27 -19.65
CA PRO A 217 2.70 8.72 -20.78
C PRO A 217 2.66 9.65 -21.99
N LYS A 218 2.42 9.07 -23.16
CA LYS A 218 2.44 9.80 -24.43
C LYS A 218 1.34 10.86 -24.49
N TYR A 219 1.72 12.09 -24.79
CA TYR A 219 0.79 13.16 -25.16
C TYR A 219 0.45 13.08 -26.65
N ASN A 220 -0.82 13.23 -26.98
CA ASN A 220 -1.30 13.47 -28.33
C ASN A 220 -1.83 14.90 -28.42
N ALA A 221 -1.65 15.53 -29.59
CA ALA A 221 -2.14 16.88 -29.82
C ALA A 221 -3.64 17.00 -29.47
N GLY A 222 -3.94 17.90 -28.54
CA GLY A 222 -5.30 18.14 -28.04
C GLY A 222 -5.67 17.41 -26.74
N ASP A 223 -4.80 16.54 -26.20
CA ASP A 223 -5.05 15.93 -24.89
C ASP A 223 -5.18 17.03 -23.81
N THR A 224 -6.19 16.88 -22.96
CA THR A 224 -6.42 17.74 -21.79
C THR A 224 -5.77 17.16 -20.54
N TYR A 225 -5.77 17.93 -19.44
CA TYR A 225 -5.37 17.43 -18.13
C TYR A 225 -6.12 16.15 -17.75
N GLU A 226 -7.45 16.11 -17.94
CA GLU A 226 -8.28 14.93 -17.63
C GLU A 226 -7.90 13.71 -18.49
N THR A 227 -7.53 13.96 -19.75
CA THR A 227 -7.07 12.89 -20.65
C THR A 227 -5.73 12.33 -20.19
N MET A 228 -4.80 13.20 -19.81
CA MET A 228 -3.50 12.78 -19.27
C MET A 228 -3.65 12.06 -17.93
N MET A 229 -4.51 12.53 -17.04
CA MET A 229 -4.87 11.84 -15.81
C MET A 229 -5.43 10.45 -16.07
N GLY A 230 -6.31 10.29 -17.07
CA GLY A 230 -6.82 8.99 -17.49
C GLY A 230 -5.73 8.04 -17.98
N LYS A 231 -4.74 8.55 -18.72
CA LYS A 231 -3.57 7.77 -19.17
C LYS A 231 -2.70 7.35 -17.99
N VAL A 232 -2.32 8.29 -17.11
CA VAL A 232 -1.51 7.98 -15.92
C VAL A 232 -2.23 6.96 -15.02
N ASN A 233 -3.54 7.11 -14.84
CA ASN A 233 -4.33 6.13 -14.10
C ASN A 233 -4.28 4.74 -14.73
N LYS A 234 -4.31 4.65 -16.06
CA LYS A 234 -4.16 3.38 -16.77
C LYS A 234 -2.76 2.79 -16.59
N GLU A 235 -1.72 3.61 -16.55
CA GLU A 235 -0.34 3.13 -16.38
C GLU A 235 -0.06 2.66 -14.95
N LEU A 236 -0.66 3.25 -13.91
CA LEU A 236 -0.27 2.99 -12.52
C LEU A 236 -1.22 2.09 -11.71
N VAL A 237 -2.50 2.00 -12.08
CA VAL A 237 -3.50 1.29 -11.27
C VAL A 237 -3.45 -0.22 -11.50
N GLY A 238 -3.43 -0.98 -10.40
CA GLY A 238 -3.43 -2.44 -10.41
C GLY A 238 -2.04 -3.07 -10.44
N GLY A 239 -2.01 -4.40 -10.62
CA GLY A 239 -0.77 -5.19 -10.55
C GLY A 239 0.07 -5.16 -11.83
N ASP A 240 -0.56 -4.87 -12.97
CA ASP A 240 0.04 -4.78 -14.30
C ASP A 240 0.27 -3.30 -14.65
N ALA A 241 1.21 -2.66 -13.95
CA ALA A 241 1.53 -1.26 -14.15
C ALA A 241 2.69 -1.07 -15.14
N ASN A 242 2.67 0.05 -15.85
CA ASN A 242 3.79 0.58 -16.63
C ASN A 242 4.44 1.77 -15.91
N THR A 243 5.43 2.36 -16.56
CA THR A 243 6.21 3.47 -16.02
C THR A 243 5.71 4.82 -16.56
N ILE A 244 5.62 5.81 -15.66
CA ILE A 244 5.50 7.24 -15.99
C ILE A 244 6.77 7.98 -15.57
N THR A 245 7.03 9.13 -16.19
CA THR A 245 8.07 10.05 -15.73
C THR A 245 7.49 11.15 -14.84
N LEU A 246 8.27 11.60 -13.86
CA LEU A 246 8.01 12.84 -13.14
C LEU A 246 8.79 14.02 -13.74
N GLY A 247 9.71 13.76 -14.67
CA GLY A 247 10.64 14.76 -15.21
C GLY A 247 11.58 15.30 -14.14
N GLY A 248 12.07 16.54 -14.32
CA GLY A 248 13.00 17.17 -13.39
C GLY A 248 12.45 17.44 -11.97
N TRP A 249 13.21 18.18 -11.18
CA TRP A 249 12.87 18.45 -9.78
C TRP A 249 11.45 19.00 -9.58
N GLY A 250 10.75 18.45 -8.59
CA GLY A 250 9.43 18.91 -8.13
C GLY A 250 8.25 18.32 -8.91
N GLY A 251 8.46 17.76 -10.09
CA GLY A 251 7.42 17.04 -10.81
C GLY A 251 6.91 15.86 -9.99
N TYR A 252 5.60 15.60 -10.03
CA TYR A 252 4.95 14.74 -9.04
C TYR A 252 3.76 13.94 -9.55
N VAL A 253 3.41 12.91 -8.77
CA VAL A 253 2.16 12.16 -8.88
C VAL A 253 1.54 11.97 -7.49
N VAL A 254 0.22 11.96 -7.40
CA VAL A 254 -0.55 11.63 -6.19
C VAL A 254 -1.40 10.41 -6.47
N VAL A 255 -1.24 9.38 -5.65
CA VAL A 255 -1.93 8.09 -5.77
C VAL A 255 -2.61 7.72 -4.47
N GLY A 256 -3.56 6.79 -4.52
CA GLY A 256 -4.17 6.22 -3.32
C GLY A 256 -4.50 4.75 -3.46
N PHE A 257 -4.67 4.11 -2.31
CA PHE A 257 -5.04 2.71 -2.17
C PHE A 257 -6.53 2.57 -1.88
N ASP A 258 -7.10 1.39 -2.09
CA ASP A 258 -8.51 1.13 -1.79
C ASP A 258 -8.74 0.85 -0.29
N HIS A 259 -7.71 0.90 0.54
CA HIS A 259 -7.74 0.68 1.98
C HIS A 259 -6.63 1.48 2.66
N THR A 260 -6.65 1.50 3.99
CA THR A 260 -5.55 2.07 4.76
C THR A 260 -4.41 1.05 4.84
N ILE A 261 -3.25 1.41 4.30
CA ILE A 261 -2.00 0.69 4.55
C ILE A 261 -1.63 0.92 6.01
N VAL A 262 -1.56 -0.16 6.79
CA VAL A 262 -1.31 -0.11 8.23
C VAL A 262 0.16 0.23 8.48
N ASN A 263 0.43 1.19 9.37
CA ASN A 263 1.78 1.44 9.88
C ASN A 263 2.14 0.36 10.92
N VAL A 264 2.81 -0.71 10.48
CA VAL A 264 3.17 -1.82 11.37
C VAL A 264 4.53 -1.53 12.02
N PRO A 265 4.59 -1.41 13.37
CA PRO A 265 5.84 -1.10 14.06
C PRO A 265 6.97 -2.06 13.67
N GLY A 266 8.11 -1.49 13.29
CA GLY A 266 9.34 -2.25 13.00
C GLY A 266 9.42 -2.83 11.59
N LEU A 267 8.42 -2.63 10.72
CA LEU A 267 8.41 -3.11 9.35
C LEU A 267 8.31 -1.95 8.35
N ARG A 268 8.73 -2.19 7.11
CA ARG A 268 8.33 -1.36 5.97
C ARG A 268 6.93 -1.77 5.53
N ASP A 269 6.11 -0.78 5.21
CA ASP A 269 4.67 -0.97 5.01
C ASP A 269 4.27 -0.99 3.54
N PHE A 270 4.95 -0.20 2.71
CA PHE A 270 4.63 -0.09 1.29
C PHE A 270 5.88 0.12 0.44
N ARG A 271 5.70 -0.01 -0.87
CA ARG A 271 6.73 0.29 -1.88
C ARG A 271 6.07 0.94 -3.09
N ILE A 272 6.71 1.94 -3.67
CA ILE A 272 6.38 2.44 -5.01
C ILE A 272 7.60 2.15 -5.90
N HIS A 273 7.37 1.46 -7.00
CA HIS A 273 8.41 1.00 -7.92
C HIS A 273 8.92 2.16 -8.78
N GLY A 274 10.22 2.12 -9.09
CA GLY A 274 10.85 2.98 -10.09
C GLY A 274 11.62 2.15 -11.12
N ASN A 275 12.57 2.78 -11.81
CA ASN A 275 13.44 2.14 -12.78
C ASN A 275 14.91 2.04 -12.31
N ALA A 276 15.21 2.41 -11.06
CA ALA A 276 16.57 2.44 -10.54
C ALA A 276 17.36 1.14 -10.73
N PHE A 277 18.61 1.27 -11.17
CA PHE A 277 19.54 0.17 -11.39
C PHE A 277 20.97 0.53 -11.04
N GLY A 278 21.78 -0.48 -10.71
CA GLY A 278 23.21 -0.29 -10.40
C GLY A 278 24.08 -0.22 -11.65
N ALA A 279 25.13 0.60 -11.61
CA ALA A 279 26.13 0.71 -12.67
C ALA A 279 26.88 -0.61 -12.84
N ASN A 280 26.96 -1.10 -14.08
CA ASN A 280 27.65 -2.35 -14.40
C ASN A 280 29.18 -2.24 -14.27
N ALA A 281 29.74 -1.05 -14.52
CA ALA A 281 31.19 -0.81 -14.48
C ALA A 281 31.51 0.59 -13.93
N ASN A 282 31.30 0.79 -12.63
CA ASN A 282 31.70 2.04 -11.98
C ASN A 282 33.23 2.17 -11.96
N PRO A 283 33.83 3.21 -12.58
CA PRO A 283 35.29 3.35 -12.63
C PRO A 283 35.90 3.73 -11.27
N ARG A 284 35.10 4.17 -10.29
CA ARG A 284 35.56 4.45 -8.93
C ARG A 284 35.71 3.16 -8.11
N PRO A 285 36.91 2.85 -7.60
CA PRO A 285 37.12 1.67 -6.76
C PRO A 285 36.31 1.74 -5.46
N ASN A 286 35.69 0.62 -5.07
CA ASN A 286 34.92 0.48 -3.83
C ASN A 286 33.80 1.53 -3.65
N ALA A 287 33.21 1.97 -4.76
CA ALA A 287 32.10 2.91 -4.71
C ALA A 287 30.88 2.29 -3.96
N PRO A 288 30.15 3.06 -3.12
CA PRO A 288 28.81 2.70 -2.68
C PRO A 288 27.87 2.41 -3.86
N PHE A 289 26.74 1.79 -3.56
CA PHE A 289 25.73 1.48 -4.56
C PHE A 289 25.27 2.74 -5.31
N GLY A 290 25.29 2.67 -6.63
CA GLY A 290 24.88 3.74 -7.54
C GLY A 290 24.81 3.26 -8.98
N GLY A 291 24.13 4.03 -9.83
CA GLY A 291 23.88 3.78 -11.25
C GLY A 291 22.90 4.82 -11.78
N SER A 292 21.66 4.41 -12.06
CA SER A 292 20.50 5.32 -12.16
C SER A 292 19.76 5.25 -10.83
N CYS A 293 19.98 6.22 -9.96
CA CYS A 293 19.30 6.34 -8.68
C CYS A 293 18.75 7.76 -8.59
N GLU A 294 17.44 7.92 -8.77
CA GLU A 294 16.76 9.17 -9.06
C GLU A 294 15.67 9.40 -8.01
N PRO A 295 16.08 9.68 -6.76
CA PRO A 295 15.23 9.52 -5.58
C PRO A 295 13.98 10.40 -5.63
N GLY A 296 12.82 9.74 -5.63
CA GLY A 296 11.54 10.38 -5.41
C GLY A 296 11.29 10.57 -3.92
N VAL A 297 10.98 11.81 -3.52
CA VAL A 297 10.57 12.17 -2.16
C VAL A 297 9.13 11.75 -1.95
N VAL A 298 8.88 11.12 -0.80
CA VAL A 298 7.58 10.54 -0.46
C VAL A 298 6.88 11.38 0.60
N MET A 299 5.67 11.81 0.28
CA MET A 299 4.70 12.35 1.23
C MET A 299 3.56 11.35 1.38
N VAL A 300 3.01 11.24 2.58
CA VAL A 300 1.90 10.33 2.90
C VAL A 300 0.80 11.06 3.65
N ALA A 301 -0.44 10.62 3.45
CA ALA A 301 -1.62 11.13 4.14
C ALA A 301 -2.63 10.01 4.37
N TYR A 302 -3.55 10.22 5.31
CA TYR A 302 -4.71 9.35 5.54
C TYR A 302 -5.98 10.21 5.51
N ASP A 303 -7.08 9.64 5.05
CA ASP A 303 -8.37 10.31 4.83
C ASP A 303 -9.06 10.60 6.18
N LYS A 304 -8.64 11.69 6.84
CA LYS A 304 -9.06 12.00 8.21
C LYS A 304 -10.53 12.40 8.27
N ASN A 305 -11.01 13.09 7.23
CA ASN A 305 -12.40 13.58 7.14
C ASN A 305 -13.36 12.61 6.43
N LYS A 306 -12.83 11.52 5.86
CA LYS A 306 -13.56 10.44 5.18
C LYS A 306 -14.23 10.89 3.87
N ASN A 307 -13.62 11.83 3.15
CA ASN A 307 -14.13 12.35 1.87
C ASN A 307 -13.60 11.57 0.65
N GLY A 308 -12.68 10.63 0.84
CA GLY A 308 -12.04 9.84 -0.20
C GLY A 308 -11.06 10.61 -1.09
N LYS A 309 -10.49 11.71 -0.60
CA LYS A 309 -9.57 12.59 -1.33
C LYS A 309 -8.34 12.95 -0.47
N PRO A 310 -7.18 13.14 -1.10
CA PRO A 310 -6.03 13.70 -0.41
C PRO A 310 -6.23 15.20 -0.18
N ASP A 311 -6.46 15.62 1.07
CA ASP A 311 -6.59 17.03 1.42
C ASP A 311 -5.22 17.69 1.68
N GLU A 312 -5.11 19.00 1.40
CA GLU A 312 -3.82 19.71 1.43
C GLU A 312 -3.20 19.82 2.83
N ASP A 313 -4.01 19.76 3.89
CA ASP A 313 -3.57 19.92 5.29
C ASP A 313 -3.20 18.59 5.98
N GLU A 314 -3.19 17.47 5.24
CA GLU A 314 -2.99 16.11 5.77
C GLU A 314 -1.60 15.51 5.49
N TRP A 315 -0.73 16.20 4.75
CA TRP A 315 0.53 15.63 4.27
C TRP A 315 1.63 15.57 5.34
N TYR A 316 2.21 14.38 5.50
CA TYR A 316 3.40 14.09 6.28
C TYR A 316 4.52 13.62 5.36
N GLU A 317 5.75 14.05 5.61
CA GLU A 317 6.89 13.64 4.80
C GLU A 317 7.52 12.36 5.37
N ILE A 318 7.94 11.43 4.51
CA ILE A 318 8.81 10.33 4.92
C ILE A 318 10.23 10.85 5.06
N LYS A 319 10.79 10.79 6.28
CA LYS A 319 12.15 11.21 6.58
C LYS A 319 13.16 10.20 6.02
N GLY A 320 13.53 10.37 4.75
CA GLY A 320 14.66 9.66 4.14
C GLY A 320 16.02 10.06 4.71
N SER A 321 17.06 9.32 4.31
CA SER A 321 18.40 9.48 4.89
C SER A 321 19.08 10.82 4.55
N GLY A 322 18.72 11.44 3.43
CA GLY A 322 19.22 12.75 3.00
C GLY A 322 18.31 13.92 3.37
N ASN A 323 17.29 13.69 4.21
CA ASN A 323 16.18 14.61 4.44
C ASN A 323 16.57 15.94 5.09
N PHE A 324 17.57 15.94 5.97
CA PHE A 324 18.09 17.13 6.66
C PHE A 324 19.51 17.49 6.22
N SER A 325 20.30 16.49 5.83
CA SER A 325 21.66 16.63 5.32
C SER A 325 22.07 15.33 4.65
N ALA A 326 22.91 15.42 3.61
CA ALA A 326 23.52 14.28 2.96
C ALA A 326 24.87 13.87 3.57
N GLU A 327 25.36 14.54 4.62
CA GLU A 327 26.69 14.28 5.20
C GLU A 327 26.90 12.83 5.67
N SER A 328 25.82 12.13 6.02
CA SER A 328 25.88 10.72 6.42
C SER A 328 25.91 9.75 5.22
N GLU A 329 25.66 10.24 4.00
CA GLU A 329 25.61 9.43 2.79
C GLU A 329 27.01 8.94 2.39
N PRO A 330 27.15 7.68 1.96
CA PRO A 330 28.47 7.10 1.69
C PRO A 330 29.18 7.71 0.47
N TRP A 331 28.44 8.41 -0.39
CA TRP A 331 28.95 9.11 -1.57
C TRP A 331 29.26 10.59 -1.30
N TYR A 332 28.88 11.14 -0.14
CA TYR A 332 28.94 12.57 0.16
C TYR A 332 30.32 13.19 -0.09
N ALA A 333 31.37 12.60 0.47
CA ALA A 333 32.73 13.11 0.33
C ALA A 333 33.18 13.17 -1.14
N ALA A 334 32.82 12.18 -1.94
CA ALA A 334 33.13 12.16 -3.38
C ALA A 334 32.35 13.26 -4.12
N ALA A 335 31.08 13.49 -3.79
CA ALA A 335 30.29 14.56 -4.37
C ALA A 335 30.86 15.95 -4.02
N VAL A 336 31.34 16.15 -2.78
CA VAL A 336 32.06 17.37 -2.39
C VAL A 336 33.33 17.56 -3.22
N THR A 337 34.14 16.50 -3.39
CA THR A 337 35.35 16.54 -4.25
C THR A 337 35.01 16.87 -5.71
N ALA A 338 33.89 16.34 -6.21
CA ALA A 338 33.36 16.62 -7.54
C ALA A 338 32.71 18.02 -7.66
N LYS A 339 32.68 18.81 -6.59
CA LYS A 339 32.09 20.16 -6.51
C LYS A 339 30.58 20.18 -6.81
N ASN A 340 29.90 19.08 -6.52
CA ASN A 340 28.45 19.05 -6.54
C ASN A 340 27.86 19.94 -5.44
N ASP A 341 26.66 20.45 -5.67
CA ASP A 341 25.88 21.10 -4.62
C ASP A 341 25.26 20.04 -3.70
N VAL A 342 25.94 19.77 -2.60
CA VAL A 342 25.55 18.75 -1.60
C VAL A 342 24.61 19.27 -0.51
N ARG A 343 24.10 20.50 -0.65
CA ARG A 343 23.13 21.07 0.29
C ARG A 343 21.75 20.47 0.07
N THR A 344 21.07 20.21 1.19
CA THR A 344 19.65 19.87 1.22
C THR A 344 18.84 21.09 1.63
N PHE A 345 17.85 21.47 0.82
CA PHE A 345 16.96 22.59 1.08
C PHE A 345 15.57 22.08 1.46
N ARG A 346 15.19 22.18 2.74
CA ARG A 346 13.86 21.76 3.24
C ARG A 346 12.71 22.58 2.65
N THR A 347 12.96 23.87 2.40
CA THR A 347 11.99 24.81 1.84
C THR A 347 12.53 25.37 0.53
N TYR A 348 12.36 24.62 -0.55
CA TYR A 348 12.79 25.00 -1.88
C TYR A 348 11.58 25.29 -2.77
N GLU A 349 11.72 26.29 -3.63
CA GLU A 349 10.75 26.62 -4.66
C GLU A 349 11.50 26.89 -5.95
N MET A 350 11.04 26.28 -7.05
CA MET A 350 11.61 26.51 -8.38
C MET A 350 10.49 26.76 -9.40
N THR A 351 10.74 27.76 -10.24
CA THR A 351 9.86 28.16 -11.34
C THR A 351 10.49 27.75 -12.66
N TYR A 352 9.76 26.99 -13.48
CA TYR A 352 10.12 26.67 -14.86
C TYR A 352 9.30 27.52 -15.83
N ASN A 353 9.96 28.12 -16.82
CA ASN A 353 9.32 28.91 -17.86
C ASN A 353 9.13 28.05 -19.12
N ARG A 354 7.96 28.17 -19.78
CA ARG A 354 7.72 27.59 -21.09
C ARG A 354 8.85 27.97 -22.06
N PRO A 355 9.35 27.05 -22.91
CA PRO A 355 10.44 27.37 -23.81
C PRO A 355 9.98 28.45 -24.80
N ALA A 356 10.82 29.47 -25.01
CA ALA A 356 10.55 30.54 -25.97
C ALA A 356 10.62 30.05 -27.43
N THR A 357 11.37 28.97 -27.67
CA THR A 357 11.57 28.36 -28.98
C THR A 357 11.85 26.87 -28.83
N GLU A 358 11.44 26.10 -29.84
CA GLU A 358 11.75 24.67 -30.00
C GLU A 358 12.78 24.43 -31.13
N THR A 359 13.34 25.50 -31.69
CA THR A 359 14.32 25.45 -32.77
C THR A 359 15.70 25.06 -32.22
N PRO A 360 16.38 24.05 -32.80
CA PRO A 360 17.76 23.70 -32.44
C PRO A 360 18.72 24.89 -32.56
N ASP A 361 19.75 24.92 -31.70
CA ASP A 361 20.84 25.89 -31.83
C ASP A 361 21.55 25.68 -33.18
N ALA A 362 22.10 26.75 -33.76
CA ALA A 362 22.82 26.66 -35.03
C ALA A 362 24.11 25.81 -34.92
N THR A 363 24.75 25.84 -33.75
CA THR A 363 26.00 25.12 -33.46
C THR A 363 25.98 24.59 -32.01
N PRO A 364 25.17 23.56 -31.70
CA PRO A 364 25.07 23.04 -30.35
C PRO A 364 26.29 22.17 -29.99
N PRO A 365 26.61 22.00 -28.70
CA PRO A 365 27.55 20.97 -28.25
C PRO A 365 27.08 19.56 -28.63
N THR A 366 28.01 18.61 -28.72
CA THR A 366 27.71 17.21 -29.04
C THR A 366 26.65 16.63 -28.08
N GLY A 367 25.61 16.00 -28.63
CA GLY A 367 24.52 15.39 -27.86
C GLY A 367 23.45 16.36 -27.38
N ILE A 368 23.61 17.67 -27.62
CA ILE A 368 22.66 18.71 -27.26
C ILE A 368 22.01 19.25 -28.54
N SER A 369 20.72 19.54 -28.50
CA SER A 369 19.98 20.21 -29.58
C SER A 369 19.67 21.66 -29.24
N ILE A 370 19.32 21.96 -27.98
CA ILE A 370 19.06 23.33 -27.48
C ILE A 370 19.75 23.48 -26.13
N SER A 371 20.75 24.35 -26.06
CA SER A 371 21.59 24.55 -24.86
C SER A 371 20.85 25.28 -23.75
N ASN A 372 20.05 26.29 -24.10
CA ASN A 372 19.31 27.12 -23.16
C ASN A 372 17.79 26.95 -23.38
N TYR A 373 17.27 25.75 -23.06
CA TYR A 373 15.93 25.36 -23.48
C TYR A 373 14.83 25.81 -22.51
N ILE A 374 14.80 25.28 -21.28
CA ILE A 374 13.79 25.64 -20.27
C ILE A 374 14.44 26.50 -19.21
N ARG A 375 14.16 27.80 -19.19
CA ARG A 375 14.68 28.69 -18.16
C ARG A 375 14.05 28.38 -16.81
N TRP A 376 14.86 28.30 -15.76
CA TRP A 376 14.40 28.16 -14.39
C TRP A 376 15.01 29.21 -13.45
N THR A 377 14.30 29.51 -12.37
CA THR A 377 14.74 30.36 -11.25
C THR A 377 14.29 29.75 -9.94
N ASP A 378 15.08 29.90 -8.87
CA ASP A 378 14.73 29.37 -7.54
C ASP A 378 14.64 30.44 -6.45
N ASN A 379 14.10 30.05 -5.30
CA ASN A 379 14.02 30.89 -4.11
C ASN A 379 15.35 31.05 -3.34
N GLN A 380 16.45 30.49 -3.86
CA GLN A 380 17.82 30.67 -3.35
C GLN A 380 18.57 31.75 -4.15
N GLY A 381 17.90 32.41 -5.11
CA GLY A 381 18.48 33.45 -5.96
C GLY A 381 19.29 32.89 -7.14
N GLN A 382 19.20 31.58 -7.40
CA GLN A 382 19.86 30.93 -8.53
C GLN A 382 18.91 30.89 -9.74
N GLN A 383 19.53 30.78 -10.91
CA GLN A 383 18.81 30.62 -12.17
C GLN A 383 19.68 29.82 -13.14
N GLY A 384 19.03 29.21 -14.13
CA GLY A 384 19.72 28.45 -15.16
C GLY A 384 18.76 28.00 -16.26
N TYR A 385 19.20 27.00 -17.01
CA TYR A 385 18.43 26.37 -18.07
C TYR A 385 18.48 24.85 -17.93
N LYS A 386 17.39 24.17 -18.28
CA LYS A 386 17.43 22.77 -18.70
C LYS A 386 17.90 22.70 -20.14
N VAL A 387 18.56 21.61 -20.50
CA VAL A 387 19.11 21.33 -21.83
C VAL A 387 18.19 20.38 -22.59
N LYS A 388 18.02 20.59 -23.90
CA LYS A 388 17.38 19.59 -24.78
C LYS A 388 18.46 18.74 -25.43
N ASN A 389 18.38 17.42 -25.28
CA ASN A 389 19.34 16.53 -25.91
C ASN A 389 18.94 16.21 -27.36
N THR A 390 19.78 15.48 -28.10
CA THR A 390 19.49 15.06 -29.48
C THR A 390 18.70 13.76 -29.57
N PHE A 391 18.48 13.07 -28.46
CA PHE A 391 17.79 11.76 -28.40
C PHE A 391 16.27 11.90 -28.30
N HIS A 392 15.79 13.00 -27.73
CA HIS A 392 14.36 13.27 -27.50
C HIS A 392 13.90 14.53 -28.23
N ALA A 393 13.00 14.36 -29.21
CA ALA A 393 12.57 15.43 -30.11
C ALA A 393 11.33 16.20 -29.61
N GLN A 394 10.48 15.56 -28.80
CA GLN A 394 9.27 16.16 -28.27
C GLN A 394 9.58 17.35 -27.34
N SER A 395 8.58 18.18 -27.04
CA SER A 395 8.76 19.26 -26.06
C SER A 395 9.02 18.67 -24.68
N TYR A 396 9.96 19.22 -23.91
CA TYR A 396 10.17 18.77 -22.53
C TYR A 396 9.18 19.42 -21.58
N TYR A 397 8.52 20.51 -21.99
CA TYR A 397 7.48 21.15 -21.20
C TYR A 397 6.16 20.37 -21.35
N PRO A 398 5.39 20.11 -20.28
CA PRO A 398 4.13 19.37 -20.39
C PRO A 398 3.17 20.04 -21.37
N ALA A 399 2.84 19.36 -22.48
CA ALA A 399 2.16 19.99 -23.61
C ALA A 399 0.67 20.29 -23.35
N TRP A 400 0.06 19.65 -22.35
CA TRP A 400 -1.31 19.91 -21.91
C TRP A 400 -1.44 21.08 -20.94
N VAL A 401 -0.32 21.55 -20.36
CA VAL A 401 -0.30 22.73 -19.49
C VAL A 401 -0.34 23.99 -20.35
N LYS A 402 -1.19 24.96 -20.00
CA LYS A 402 -1.35 26.23 -20.73
C LYS A 402 -0.57 27.38 -20.13
N ASP A 403 -0.21 27.29 -18.84
CA ASP A 403 0.50 28.36 -18.16
C ASP A 403 1.90 28.57 -18.72
N GLU A 404 2.38 29.80 -18.74
CA GLU A 404 3.74 30.14 -19.17
C GLU A 404 4.80 29.74 -18.14
N LYS A 405 4.36 29.46 -16.90
CA LYS A 405 5.22 29.12 -15.78
C LYS A 405 4.59 28.01 -14.95
N ILE A 406 5.41 27.05 -14.52
CA ILE A 406 5.03 26.06 -13.50
C ILE A 406 5.94 26.28 -12.30
N ILE A 407 5.36 26.27 -11.10
CA ILE A 407 6.07 26.48 -9.84
C ILE A 407 5.92 25.22 -8.99
N TYR A 408 7.04 24.68 -8.53
CA TYR A 408 7.07 23.54 -7.62
C TYR A 408 7.65 23.96 -6.27
N LYS A 409 7.18 23.30 -5.20
CA LYS A 409 7.63 23.53 -3.83
C LYS A 409 7.88 22.18 -3.15
N GLY A 410 8.92 22.11 -2.34
CA GLY A 410 9.26 20.90 -1.59
C GLY A 410 10.69 20.91 -1.09
N ILE A 411 11.19 19.72 -0.77
CA ILE A 411 12.61 19.52 -0.48
C ILE A 411 13.41 19.41 -1.77
N ARG A 412 14.60 20.02 -1.81
CA ARG A 412 15.62 19.70 -2.80
C ARG A 412 16.76 18.96 -2.11
N LEU A 413 16.93 17.69 -2.46
CA LEU A 413 18.00 16.84 -1.96
C LEU A 413 19.35 17.30 -2.52
N ALA A 414 20.42 16.82 -1.88
CA ALA A 414 21.78 16.95 -2.37
C ALA A 414 21.96 16.26 -3.74
N ARG A 415 22.81 16.82 -4.59
CA ARG A 415 23.14 16.24 -5.89
C ARG A 415 23.96 14.96 -5.75
N ASN A 416 23.36 13.83 -6.15
CA ASN A 416 23.91 12.48 -6.00
C ASN A 416 24.57 11.91 -7.27
N GLY A 417 24.48 12.60 -8.41
CA GLY A 417 25.16 12.23 -9.65
C GLY A 417 26.62 12.68 -9.66
N ILE A 418 27.58 11.77 -9.80
CA ILE A 418 29.00 12.10 -9.93
C ILE A 418 29.47 11.71 -11.33
N GLU A 419 30.20 12.62 -11.98
CA GLU A 419 30.93 12.32 -13.20
C GLU A 419 32.23 11.59 -12.83
N GLU A 420 32.28 10.29 -13.06
CA GLU A 420 33.37 9.42 -12.57
C GLU A 420 34.48 9.21 -13.61
N SER A 421 34.32 9.67 -14.85
CA SER A 421 35.35 9.53 -15.90
C SER A 421 36.41 10.64 -15.91
N GLY A 422 36.10 11.81 -15.34
CA GLY A 422 36.89 13.04 -15.48
C GLY A 422 36.76 13.72 -16.86
N GLN A 423 35.94 13.17 -17.77
CA GLN A 423 35.79 13.61 -19.16
C GLN A 423 34.34 13.92 -19.55
N GLY A 424 33.38 13.82 -18.61
CA GLY A 424 31.96 14.01 -18.92
C GLY A 424 31.29 12.83 -19.62
N SER A 425 31.91 11.65 -19.59
CA SER A 425 31.46 10.47 -20.35
C SER A 425 30.73 9.42 -19.50
N TYR A 426 30.93 9.42 -18.18
CA TYR A 426 30.38 8.37 -17.31
C TYR A 426 29.87 8.97 -16.00
N TYR A 427 28.55 9.02 -15.86
CA TYR A 427 27.89 9.51 -14.66
C TYR A 427 27.35 8.33 -13.84
N VAL A 428 27.51 8.41 -12.52
CA VAL A 428 26.92 7.47 -11.56
C VAL A 428 26.09 8.27 -10.57
N LEU A 429 24.79 8.01 -10.55
CA LEU A 429 23.86 8.55 -9.56
C LEU A 429 23.82 7.58 -8.39
N TYR A 430 24.28 8.03 -7.22
CA TYR A 430 24.39 7.18 -6.04
C TYR A 430 23.10 7.13 -5.25
N ALA A 431 22.76 5.96 -4.73
CA ALA A 431 21.57 5.83 -3.90
C ALA A 431 21.76 6.56 -2.57
N PHE A 432 20.70 7.24 -2.13
CA PHE A 432 20.52 7.57 -0.71
C PHE A 432 20.26 6.28 0.07
N LYS A 433 20.54 6.20 1.37
CA LYS A 433 20.37 4.94 2.13
C LYS A 433 18.92 4.42 2.17
N TYR A 434 17.91 5.27 2.37
CA TYR A 434 16.51 4.83 2.51
C TYR A 434 15.50 5.98 2.42
N GLY A 435 14.21 5.63 2.31
CA GLY A 435 13.08 6.57 2.43
C GLY A 435 12.69 7.29 1.13
N TYR A 436 13.18 6.79 -0.01
CA TYR A 436 12.93 7.38 -1.33
C TYR A 436 12.51 6.29 -2.31
N THR A 437 11.63 6.65 -3.26
CA THR A 437 11.31 5.80 -4.42
C THR A 437 12.37 5.95 -5.48
N ASP A 438 12.43 5.02 -6.43
CA ASP A 438 13.35 5.10 -7.58
C ASP A 438 14.82 5.34 -7.19
N ASN A 439 15.19 4.81 -6.03
CA ASN A 439 16.49 5.03 -5.40
C ASN A 439 17.28 3.72 -5.28
N TYR A 440 16.58 2.59 -5.17
CA TYR A 440 17.13 1.23 -5.27
C TYR A 440 16.28 0.40 -6.22
N PRO A 441 16.84 -0.65 -6.84
CA PRO A 441 16.06 -1.62 -7.60
C PRO A 441 14.87 -2.15 -6.80
N ASN A 442 13.72 -2.30 -7.44
CA ASN A 442 12.46 -2.64 -6.76
C ASN A 442 12.53 -3.89 -5.87
N PRO A 443 13.26 -4.98 -6.20
CA PRO A 443 13.37 -6.13 -5.30
C PRO A 443 14.18 -5.86 -4.02
N HIS A 444 15.01 -4.81 -4.00
CA HIS A 444 15.90 -4.51 -2.88
C HIS A 444 15.12 -3.97 -1.68
N ASP A 445 15.47 -4.39 -0.47
CA ASP A 445 14.79 -4.01 0.77
C ASP A 445 14.70 -2.48 0.98
N ASN A 446 15.76 -1.74 0.61
CA ASN A 446 15.81 -0.27 0.73
C ASN A 446 14.88 0.50 -0.22
N SER A 447 14.19 -0.17 -1.14
CA SER A 447 13.08 0.45 -1.89
C SER A 447 11.76 0.45 -1.10
N GLY A 448 11.67 -0.33 -0.01
CA GLY A 448 10.51 -0.31 0.88
C GLY A 448 10.51 0.90 1.81
N ILE A 449 9.30 1.42 2.06
CA ILE A 449 9.03 2.61 2.87
C ILE A 449 8.32 2.21 4.16
N ASP A 450 8.84 2.69 5.29
CA ASP A 450 8.22 2.55 6.61
C ASP A 450 7.50 3.86 6.97
N ILE A 451 6.22 3.76 7.32
CA ILE A 451 5.39 4.90 7.70
C ILE A 451 5.85 5.51 9.04
N ASP A 452 6.57 4.77 9.89
CA ASP A 452 7.21 5.30 11.11
C ASP A 452 8.35 6.29 10.85
N TRP A 453 8.77 6.45 9.60
CA TRP A 453 9.66 7.53 9.20
C TRP A 453 8.93 8.86 8.98
N ALA A 454 7.59 8.91 9.11
CA ALA A 454 6.80 10.12 8.91
C ALA A 454 7.18 11.26 9.89
N ILE A 455 7.29 12.46 9.34
CA ILE A 455 7.51 13.72 10.07
C ILE A 455 6.45 14.77 9.69
N ASP A 456 6.13 15.64 10.65
CA ASP A 456 5.31 16.82 10.39
C ASP A 456 6.09 17.90 9.62
N LYS A 457 5.41 18.98 9.24
CA LYS A 457 6.01 20.14 8.55
C LYS A 457 7.15 20.83 9.33
N ASN A 458 7.24 20.59 10.63
CA ASN A 458 8.29 21.14 11.50
C ASN A 458 9.48 20.15 11.65
N GLY A 459 9.40 18.96 11.07
CA GLY A 459 10.40 17.90 11.20
C GLY A 459 10.25 17.02 12.44
N ASN A 460 9.15 17.14 13.19
CA ASN A 460 8.89 16.28 14.34
C ASN A 460 8.37 14.92 13.87
N LYS A 461 8.88 13.83 14.47
CA LYS A 461 8.35 12.48 14.24
C LYS A 461 6.87 12.44 14.60
N VAL A 462 6.07 11.85 13.71
CA VAL A 462 4.66 11.57 13.96
C VAL A 462 4.41 10.07 13.93
N VAL A 463 3.42 9.64 14.71
CA VAL A 463 2.94 8.27 14.71
C VAL A 463 1.60 8.27 13.99
N LEU A 464 1.60 7.85 12.73
CA LEU A 464 0.38 7.70 11.95
C LEU A 464 -0.25 6.33 12.21
N PRO A 465 -1.59 6.20 12.24
CA PRO A 465 -2.23 4.89 12.29
C PRO A 465 -1.92 4.08 11.01
N GLY A 466 -1.88 4.75 9.87
CA GLY A 466 -1.66 4.19 8.54
C GLY A 466 -1.82 5.31 7.51
N ILE A 467 -1.87 4.95 6.23
CA ILE A 467 -1.97 5.90 5.12
C ILE A 467 -2.98 5.41 4.07
N ASP A 468 -3.65 6.35 3.39
CA ASP A 468 -4.55 6.06 2.27
C ASP A 468 -4.01 6.66 0.95
N PHE A 469 -3.17 7.71 1.06
CA PHE A 469 -2.63 8.46 -0.06
C PHE A 469 -1.11 8.59 0.01
N VAL A 470 -0.48 8.58 -1.16
CA VAL A 470 0.96 8.80 -1.34
C VAL A 470 1.17 9.83 -2.43
N LYS A 471 1.96 10.86 -2.16
CA LYS A 471 2.50 11.76 -3.18
C LYS A 471 3.99 11.50 -3.33
N VAL A 472 4.44 11.32 -4.57
CA VAL A 472 5.84 11.18 -4.90
C VAL A 472 6.24 12.34 -5.80
N TYR A 473 7.38 12.98 -5.52
CA TYR A 473 7.95 14.00 -6.39
C TYR A 473 9.46 13.85 -6.53
N ASN A 474 10.01 14.23 -7.69
CA ASN A 474 11.46 14.17 -7.90
C ASN A 474 12.19 15.10 -6.92
N GLY A 475 13.10 14.52 -6.12
CA GLY A 475 13.82 15.21 -5.06
C GLY A 475 15.13 15.89 -5.49
N VAL A 476 15.67 15.60 -6.68
CA VAL A 476 17.00 16.07 -7.10
C VAL A 476 16.90 16.99 -8.31
N ASP A 477 17.49 18.19 -8.19
CA ASP A 477 17.75 19.06 -9.34
C ASP A 477 19.20 18.91 -9.79
N GLN A 478 19.44 18.10 -10.83
CA GLN A 478 20.75 17.88 -11.40
C GLN A 478 20.68 17.55 -12.89
N GLU A 479 21.61 18.09 -13.67
CA GLU A 479 21.91 17.65 -15.04
C GLU A 479 23.12 16.71 -15.02
N ASN A 480 23.01 15.54 -15.63
CA ASN A 480 24.03 14.48 -15.65
C ASN A 480 24.64 14.32 -17.06
N GLY A 481 24.98 15.46 -17.67
CA GLY A 481 25.60 15.51 -19.00
C GLY A 481 24.68 14.93 -20.08
N TRP A 482 25.18 13.97 -20.85
CA TRP A 482 24.44 13.35 -21.96
C TRP A 482 23.26 12.49 -21.50
N LEU A 483 23.22 12.06 -20.23
CA LEU A 483 22.08 11.36 -19.66
C LEU A 483 20.86 12.28 -19.49
N GLY A 484 21.06 13.61 -19.48
CA GLY A 484 20.00 14.58 -19.21
C GLY A 484 19.79 14.83 -17.72
N GLU A 485 18.59 15.31 -17.39
CA GLU A 485 18.21 15.60 -16.02
C GLU A 485 18.08 14.32 -15.18
N SER A 486 18.34 14.42 -13.87
CA SER A 486 17.86 13.41 -12.93
C SER A 486 16.33 13.44 -12.95
N SER A 487 15.73 12.31 -13.31
CA SER A 487 14.30 12.16 -13.52
C SER A 487 13.79 10.97 -12.72
N THR A 488 12.91 11.21 -11.77
CA THR A 488 12.25 10.11 -11.07
C THR A 488 11.22 9.47 -12.00
N GLU A 489 11.33 8.16 -12.19
CA GLU A 489 10.31 7.35 -12.84
C GLU A 489 9.52 6.53 -11.82
N ILE A 490 8.21 6.41 -12.04
CA ILE A 490 7.29 5.71 -11.13
C ILE A 490 6.47 4.69 -11.89
N SER A 491 6.25 3.53 -11.28
CA SER A 491 5.34 2.50 -11.77
C SER A 491 4.46 1.97 -10.62
N ARG A 492 4.33 0.65 -10.48
CA ARG A 492 3.45 -0.03 -9.51
C ARG A 492 3.69 0.43 -8.08
N GLY A 493 2.62 0.55 -7.29
CA GLY A 493 2.69 0.67 -5.83
C GLY A 493 2.10 -0.56 -5.14
N GLU A 494 2.61 -0.88 -3.96
CA GLU A 494 2.34 -2.14 -3.23
C GLU A 494 2.15 -1.90 -1.73
N ASP A 495 1.06 -2.40 -1.16
CA ASP A 495 0.94 -2.72 0.28
C ASP A 495 1.70 -4.04 0.52
N LEU A 496 2.79 -3.97 1.29
CA LEU A 496 3.65 -5.12 1.55
C LEU A 496 2.99 -6.15 2.47
N HIS A 497 2.09 -5.71 3.36
CA HIS A 497 1.42 -6.56 4.34
C HIS A 497 0.39 -7.47 3.69
N LEU A 498 -0.37 -6.96 2.72
CA LEU A 498 -1.32 -7.75 1.93
C LEU A 498 -0.63 -8.74 0.99
N LEU A 499 0.59 -8.41 0.53
CA LEU A 499 1.44 -9.34 -0.25
C LEU A 499 2.19 -10.35 0.64
N GLY A 500 2.09 -10.25 1.97
CA GLY A 500 2.84 -11.10 2.90
C GLY A 500 4.35 -10.86 2.86
N THR A 501 4.80 -9.74 2.30
CA THR A 501 6.21 -9.38 2.22
C THR A 501 6.65 -8.76 3.54
N LYS A 502 7.66 -9.36 4.17
CA LYS A 502 8.21 -8.87 5.44
C LYS A 502 9.57 -8.26 5.22
N ILE A 503 9.68 -6.95 5.43
CA ILE A 503 10.96 -6.23 5.39
C ILE A 503 11.09 -5.46 6.70
N GLU A 504 12.15 -5.76 7.46
CA GLU A 504 12.43 -5.06 8.71
C GLU A 504 12.78 -3.58 8.45
N THR A 505 12.39 -2.70 9.38
CA THR A 505 12.77 -1.29 9.34
C THR A 505 14.26 -1.10 9.62
N ILE A 506 14.77 0.06 9.22
CA ILE A 506 16.11 0.52 9.57
C ILE A 506 16.03 1.14 10.97
N LYS A 507 16.87 0.64 11.88
CA LYS A 507 16.93 1.07 13.28
C LYS A 507 17.66 2.38 13.50
#